data_AF-A0A4U5N1H3-F1
#
_entry.id   AF-A0A4U5N1H3-F1
#
_cell.length_a   1.000
_cell.length_b   1.000
_cell.length_c   1.000
_cell.angle_alpha   90.00
_cell.angle_beta   90.00
_cell.angle_gamma   90.00
#
_symmetry.space_group_name_H-M   'P 1'
#
loop_
_entity.id
_entity.type
_entity.pdbx_description
1 polymer ?
#
loop_
_entity_poly.entity_id
_entity_poly.type
_entity_poly.pdbx_seq_one_letter_code
_entity_poly.pdbx_strand_id
1 'polypeptide(L)'
;MSRAYVQPQWVFDCMNARRLLPVAKYLPGETLPPHLSPFVEEKAGDYIPQERIEQLKADGHDVAKLLGETVEPSVKKPKLVIKAKKEKKTQPEGMSVELGATWKPNAQLEQNTVGHDLKLREMMIAKKHRRVYHKIKHGIQKKKREVNSLHKKREILSAMSAARAAARPKAS
;
A
#
# COMPACT_ATOMS: atom_id res chain seq x y z
N MET A 1 -38.23 -30.30 -13.11
CA MET A 1 -37.06 -29.77 -13.86
C MET A 1 -36.97 -28.27 -13.64
N SER A 2 -36.05 -27.81 -12.79
CA SER A 2 -35.77 -26.38 -12.61
C SER A 2 -34.63 -25.97 -13.55
N ARG A 3 -34.93 -25.24 -14.62
CA ARG A 3 -33.92 -24.61 -15.48
C ARG A 3 -33.43 -23.34 -14.79
N ALA A 4 -32.13 -23.12 -14.74
CA ALA A 4 -31.53 -21.86 -14.29
C ALA A 4 -31.13 -21.04 -15.51
N TYR A 5 -31.64 -19.81 -15.59
CA TYR A 5 -31.19 -18.84 -16.60
C TYR A 5 -29.97 -18.11 -16.06
N VAL A 6 -28.92 -18.05 -16.86
CA VAL A 6 -27.63 -17.47 -16.48
C VAL A 6 -27.12 -16.57 -17.59
N GLN A 7 -26.39 -15.54 -17.20
CA GLN A 7 -25.72 -14.67 -18.15
C GLN A 7 -24.49 -15.36 -18.78
N PRO A 8 -24.12 -15.08 -20.05
CA PRO A 8 -22.95 -15.68 -20.71
C PRO A 8 -21.63 -15.48 -19.95
N GLN A 9 -21.53 -14.39 -19.15
CA GLN A 9 -20.37 -14.09 -18.31
C GLN A 9 -19.99 -15.24 -17.36
N TRP A 10 -20.98 -15.99 -16.86
CA TRP A 10 -20.75 -17.10 -15.92
C TRP A 10 -19.79 -18.15 -16.50
N VAL A 11 -19.88 -18.44 -17.80
CA VAL A 11 -19.03 -19.43 -18.46
C VAL A 11 -17.57 -18.99 -18.48
N PHE A 12 -17.32 -17.73 -18.85
CA PHE A 12 -15.96 -17.17 -18.91
C PHE A 12 -15.34 -17.06 -17.52
N ASP A 13 -16.10 -16.60 -16.52
CA ASP A 13 -15.60 -16.51 -15.15
C ASP A 13 -15.30 -17.89 -14.55
N CYS A 14 -16.10 -18.92 -14.86
CA CYS A 14 -15.81 -20.29 -14.46
C CYS A 14 -14.52 -20.84 -15.11
N MET A 15 -14.29 -20.51 -16.40
CA MET A 15 -13.04 -20.88 -17.08
C MET A 15 -11.84 -20.16 -16.48
N ASN A 16 -11.97 -18.85 -16.20
CA ASN A 16 -10.90 -18.04 -15.60
C ASN A 16 -10.52 -18.53 -14.19
N ALA A 17 -11.52 -18.84 -13.36
CA ALA A 17 -11.31 -19.33 -12.00
C ALA A 17 -10.98 -20.85 -11.94
N ARG A 18 -11.07 -21.56 -13.07
CA ARG A 18 -10.92 -23.02 -13.18
C ARG A 18 -11.78 -23.81 -12.17
N ARG A 19 -12.94 -23.26 -11.80
CA ARG A 19 -13.90 -23.85 -10.84
C ARG A 19 -15.32 -23.40 -11.15
N LEU A 20 -16.30 -24.17 -10.70
CA LEU A 20 -17.72 -23.81 -10.83
C LEU A 20 -18.08 -22.69 -9.84
N LEU A 21 -18.53 -21.55 -10.36
CA LEU A 21 -18.95 -20.40 -9.56
C LEU A 21 -20.45 -20.46 -9.22
N PRO A 22 -20.88 -19.87 -8.08
CA PRO A 22 -22.29 -19.83 -7.70
C PRO A 22 -23.15 -19.10 -8.74
N VAL A 23 -24.21 -19.78 -9.20
CA VAL A 23 -25.11 -19.27 -10.25
C VAL A 23 -25.91 -18.04 -9.81
N ALA A 24 -26.20 -17.91 -8.51
CA ALA A 24 -27.04 -16.83 -7.97
C ALA A 24 -26.55 -15.42 -8.34
N LYS A 25 -25.23 -15.21 -8.48
CA LYS A 25 -24.63 -13.90 -8.84
C LYS A 25 -24.69 -13.57 -10.34
N TYR A 26 -25.15 -14.52 -11.16
CA TYR A 26 -25.16 -14.43 -12.62
C TYR A 26 -26.57 -14.58 -13.20
N LEU A 27 -27.60 -14.40 -12.36
CA LEU A 27 -28.99 -14.37 -12.81
C LEU A 27 -29.23 -13.15 -13.72
N PRO A 28 -30.17 -13.23 -14.67
CA PRO A 28 -30.56 -12.08 -15.49
C PRO A 28 -31.02 -10.90 -14.61
N GLY A 29 -30.49 -9.71 -14.85
CA GLY A 29 -30.84 -8.48 -14.12
C GLY A 29 -30.04 -8.24 -12.82
N GLU A 30 -29.28 -9.22 -12.35
CA GLU A 30 -28.39 -9.05 -11.20
C GLU A 30 -27.11 -8.29 -11.59
N THR A 31 -26.54 -7.54 -10.63
CA THR A 31 -25.25 -6.88 -10.84
C THR A 31 -24.13 -7.91 -10.91
N LEU A 32 -23.48 -8.00 -12.06
CA LEU A 32 -22.42 -8.98 -12.27
C LEU A 32 -21.23 -8.68 -11.35
N PRO A 33 -20.53 -9.72 -10.86
CA PRO A 33 -19.28 -9.52 -10.16
C PRO A 33 -18.26 -8.83 -11.08
N PRO A 34 -17.35 -8.02 -10.51
CA PRO A 34 -16.30 -7.34 -11.26
C PRO A 34 -15.42 -8.38 -11.95
N HIS A 35 -15.42 -8.35 -13.29
CA HIS A 35 -14.61 -9.24 -14.10
C HIS A 35 -13.15 -8.77 -14.08
N LEU A 36 -12.23 -9.72 -13.92
CA LEU A 36 -10.80 -9.42 -13.90
C LEU A 36 -10.13 -10.18 -15.04
N SER A 37 -9.29 -9.48 -15.79
CA SER A 37 -8.64 -10.04 -16.98
C SER A 37 -7.63 -11.12 -16.57
N PRO A 38 -7.67 -12.31 -17.19
CA PRO A 38 -6.69 -13.37 -16.91
C PRO A 38 -5.30 -13.05 -17.45
N PHE A 39 -5.16 -12.02 -18.30
CA PHE A 39 -3.90 -11.67 -18.96
C PHE A 39 -3.05 -10.65 -18.20
N VAL A 40 -3.57 -10.10 -17.09
CA VAL A 40 -2.85 -9.12 -16.28
C VAL A 40 -2.27 -9.82 -15.06
N GLU A 41 -0.95 -9.99 -15.06
CA GLU A 41 -0.20 -10.42 -13.87
C GLU A 41 0.00 -9.21 -12.94
N GLU A 42 -0.48 -9.32 -11.71
CA GLU A 42 -0.17 -8.33 -10.68
C GLU A 42 1.32 -8.35 -10.33
N LYS A 43 1.94 -7.17 -10.27
CA LYS A 43 3.31 -7.02 -9.76
C LYS A 43 3.30 -6.24 -8.46
N ALA A 44 4.29 -6.54 -7.60
CA ALA A 44 4.48 -5.81 -6.35
C ALA A 44 4.63 -4.30 -6.62
N GLY A 45 3.78 -3.50 -5.99
CA GLY A 45 3.74 -2.04 -6.14
C GLY A 45 2.76 -1.49 -7.17
N ASP A 46 2.03 -2.35 -7.90
CA ASP A 46 0.88 -1.93 -8.69
C ASP A 46 -0.37 -1.72 -7.79
N TYR A 47 -1.32 -0.90 -8.24
CA TYR A 47 -2.58 -0.74 -7.53
C TYR A 47 -3.47 -1.96 -7.79
N ILE A 48 -3.68 -2.78 -6.77
CA ILE A 48 -4.55 -3.96 -6.83
C ILE A 48 -5.82 -3.66 -6.03
N PRO A 49 -7.01 -3.61 -6.67
CA PRO A 49 -8.27 -3.43 -5.96
C PRO A 49 -8.52 -4.55 -4.92
N GLN A 50 -9.23 -4.23 -3.84
CA GLN A 50 -9.59 -5.19 -2.78
C GLN A 50 -10.33 -6.42 -3.33
N GLU A 51 -11.23 -6.21 -4.28
CA GLU A 51 -11.98 -7.29 -4.95
C GLU A 51 -11.03 -8.27 -5.67
N ARG A 52 -9.94 -7.77 -6.27
CA ARG A 52 -8.92 -8.63 -6.91
C ARG A 52 -8.11 -9.41 -5.89
N ILE A 53 -7.80 -8.80 -4.74
CA ILE A 53 -7.10 -9.46 -3.62
C ILE A 53 -7.95 -10.61 -3.08
N GLU A 54 -9.25 -10.40 -2.89
CA GLU A 54 -10.19 -11.42 -2.41
C GLU A 54 -10.31 -12.59 -3.38
N GLN A 55 -10.37 -12.32 -4.69
CA GLN A 55 -10.38 -13.37 -5.71
C GLN A 55 -9.07 -14.15 -5.74
N LEU A 56 -7.91 -13.47 -5.76
CA LEU A 56 -6.60 -14.13 -5.72
C LEU A 56 -6.45 -15.03 -4.49
N LYS A 57 -6.93 -14.59 -3.31
CA LYS A 57 -6.97 -15.42 -2.10
C LYS A 57 -7.90 -16.63 -2.27
N ALA A 58 -9.08 -16.44 -2.85
CA ALA A 58 -10.03 -17.53 -3.11
C ALA A 58 -9.50 -18.55 -4.13
N ASP A 59 -8.67 -18.10 -5.07
CA ASP A 59 -8.03 -18.94 -6.08
C ASP A 59 -6.71 -19.57 -5.58
N GLY A 60 -6.30 -19.28 -4.34
CA GLY A 60 -5.13 -19.88 -3.67
C GLY A 60 -3.78 -19.21 -4.01
N HIS A 61 -3.79 -18.01 -4.58
CA HIS A 61 -2.57 -17.25 -4.85
C HIS A 61 -2.07 -16.49 -3.60
N ASP A 62 -0.76 -16.50 -3.36
CA ASP A 62 -0.11 -15.78 -2.25
C ASP A 62 -0.13 -14.26 -2.47
N VAL A 63 -1.17 -13.60 -1.96
CA VAL A 63 -1.33 -12.14 -2.10
C VAL A 63 -0.42 -11.34 -1.15
N ALA A 64 0.16 -11.98 -0.13
CA ALA A 64 1.06 -11.33 0.83
C ALA A 64 2.27 -10.66 0.16
N LYS A 65 2.82 -11.30 -0.88
CA LYS A 65 3.96 -10.77 -1.66
C LYS A 65 3.57 -9.61 -2.57
N LEU A 66 2.31 -9.58 -3.03
CA LEU A 66 1.78 -8.53 -3.92
C LEU A 66 1.42 -7.26 -3.15
N LEU A 67 0.81 -7.42 -1.97
CA LEU A 67 0.43 -6.31 -1.10
C LEU A 67 1.62 -5.67 -0.41
N GLY A 68 2.78 -6.34 -0.41
CA GLY A 68 4.02 -5.77 0.09
C GLY A 68 3.81 -5.15 1.45
N GLU A 69 3.26 -5.91 2.40
CA GLU A 69 3.12 -5.51 3.79
C GLU A 69 4.50 -5.52 4.48
N THR A 70 5.49 -4.88 3.85
CA THR A 70 6.32 -3.96 4.59
C THR A 70 5.45 -2.73 4.80
N VAL A 71 4.72 -2.72 5.91
CA VAL A 71 4.46 -1.45 6.61
C VAL A 71 5.85 -0.90 6.95
N GLU A 72 6.51 -0.27 5.99
CA GLU A 72 7.34 0.89 6.30
C GLU A 72 6.31 1.86 6.86
N PRO A 73 6.27 2.09 8.18
CA PRO A 73 5.42 3.14 8.70
C PRO A 73 5.84 4.39 7.94
N SER A 74 4.92 4.92 7.14
CA SER A 74 4.99 6.30 6.69
C SER A 74 4.85 7.12 7.97
N VAL A 75 5.96 7.25 8.70
CA VAL A 75 6.11 8.18 9.80
C VAL A 75 5.86 9.52 9.15
N LYS A 76 4.63 10.03 9.30
CA LYS A 76 4.32 11.44 9.15
C LYS A 76 5.32 12.14 10.07
N LYS A 77 6.44 12.62 9.50
CA LYS A 77 7.48 13.29 10.28
C LYS A 77 6.80 14.46 11.00
N PRO A 78 6.71 14.45 12.35
CA PRO A 78 6.28 15.64 13.05
C PRO A 78 7.32 16.71 12.74
N LYS A 79 6.89 17.90 12.30
CA LYS A 79 7.75 19.08 12.30
C LYS A 79 8.12 19.35 13.75
N LEU A 80 9.30 18.91 14.16
CA LEU A 80 9.85 19.19 15.49
C LEU A 80 10.18 20.70 15.56
N VAL A 81 9.24 21.47 16.11
CA VAL A 81 9.49 22.84 16.57
C VAL A 81 10.18 22.71 17.93
N ILE A 82 11.51 22.71 17.94
CA ILE A 82 12.27 22.70 19.19
C ILE A 82 12.45 24.16 19.64
N LYS A 83 11.60 24.63 20.54
CA LYS A 83 11.95 25.69 21.51
C LYS A 83 12.05 25.03 22.88
N ALA A 84 13.26 24.59 23.23
CA ALA A 84 13.55 24.13 24.59
C ALA A 84 14.23 25.26 25.37
N LYS A 85 13.48 25.85 26.32
CA LYS A 85 14.03 26.62 27.43
C LYS A 85 14.95 25.71 28.26
N LYS A 86 16.17 26.17 28.53
CA LYS A 86 17.15 25.47 29.36
C LYS A 86 16.88 25.82 30.83
N GLU A 87 16.27 24.90 31.58
CA GLU A 87 16.23 24.99 33.05
C GLU A 87 17.50 24.38 33.65
N LYS A 88 18.06 25.06 34.64
CA LYS A 88 19.32 24.76 35.31
C LYS A 88 19.02 23.82 36.49
N LYS A 89 19.46 22.56 36.45
CA LYS A 89 19.39 21.64 37.60
C LYS A 89 20.55 21.87 38.56
N THR A 90 20.25 21.98 39.85
CA THR A 90 21.18 22.02 40.99
C THR A 90 21.80 20.64 41.23
N GLN A 91 23.11 20.61 41.51
CA GLN A 91 23.90 19.40 41.74
C GLN A 91 23.69 18.87 43.17
N PRO A 92 23.55 17.55 43.38
CA PRO A 92 23.63 16.94 44.71
C PRO A 92 25.09 16.61 45.11
N GLU A 93 25.43 16.87 46.37
CA GLU A 93 26.73 16.55 46.99
C GLU A 93 26.80 15.05 47.35
N GLY A 94 27.75 14.30 46.79
CA GLY A 94 28.06 12.90 47.12
C GLY A 94 28.73 12.12 45.97
N MET A 95 29.63 11.19 46.29
CA MET A 95 30.34 10.36 45.29
C MET A 95 29.41 9.31 44.69
N SER A 96 28.69 9.68 43.63
CA SER A 96 27.86 8.78 42.83
C SER A 96 28.57 8.45 41.51
N VAL A 97 28.65 7.16 41.16
CA VAL A 97 29.17 6.72 39.86
C VAL A 97 28.05 6.85 38.85
N GLU A 98 28.12 7.87 37.99
CA GLU A 98 27.19 8.02 36.88
C GLU A 98 27.38 6.85 35.91
N LEU A 99 26.34 6.04 35.71
CA LEU A 99 26.31 5.09 34.60
C LEU A 99 26.47 5.88 33.31
N GLY A 100 27.53 5.56 32.55
CA GLY A 100 27.84 6.26 31.30
C GLY A 100 26.60 6.35 30.41
N ALA A 101 26.33 7.54 29.88
CA ALA A 101 25.18 7.77 29.02
C ALA A 101 25.19 6.78 27.84
N THR A 102 24.18 5.90 27.77
CA THR A 102 24.02 4.98 26.64
C THR A 102 23.90 5.81 25.36
N TRP A 103 24.74 5.53 24.36
CA TRP A 103 24.66 6.19 23.07
C TRP A 103 23.25 6.02 22.48
N LYS A 104 22.57 7.13 22.19
CA LYS A 104 21.27 7.13 21.53
C LYS A 104 21.50 7.40 20.04
N PRO A 105 21.07 6.51 19.14
CA PRO A 105 21.18 6.76 17.71
C PRO A 105 20.44 8.05 17.36
N ASN A 106 21.15 8.98 16.72
CA ASN A 106 20.53 10.18 16.19
C ASN A 106 19.83 9.81 14.88
N ALA A 107 18.50 9.75 14.91
CA ALA A 107 17.68 9.42 13.73
C ALA A 107 17.98 10.32 12.51
N GLN A 108 18.47 11.54 12.72
CA GLN A 108 18.87 12.43 11.63
C GLN A 108 20.23 12.06 11.03
N LEU A 109 21.17 11.58 11.85
CA LEU A 109 22.44 11.06 11.38
C LEU A 109 22.21 9.84 10.48
N GLU A 110 21.34 8.91 10.90
CA GLU A 110 20.98 7.73 10.12
C GLU A 110 20.28 8.07 8.80
N GLN A 111 19.39 9.07 8.78
CA GLN A 111 18.79 9.53 7.53
C GLN A 111 19.82 10.13 6.57
N ASN A 112 20.81 10.85 7.12
CA ASN A 112 21.87 11.43 6.33
C ASN A 112 22.79 10.34 5.74
N THR A 113 23.15 9.31 6.51
CA THR A 113 23.97 8.19 6.02
C THR A 113 23.24 7.39 4.94
N VAL A 114 21.98 7.04 5.14
CA VAL A 114 21.17 6.31 4.14
C VAL A 114 21.02 7.11 2.84
N GLY A 115 20.80 8.42 2.94
CA GLY A 115 20.75 9.31 1.77
C GLY A 115 22.09 9.40 1.02
N HIS A 116 23.19 9.46 1.77
CA HIS A 116 24.55 9.43 1.22
C HIS A 116 24.84 8.11 0.50
N ASP A 117 24.48 6.98 1.09
CA ASP A 117 24.70 5.65 0.52
C ASP A 117 23.92 5.41 -0.78
N LEU A 118 22.67 5.89 -0.84
CA LEU A 118 21.87 5.85 -2.08
C LEU A 118 22.54 6.66 -3.20
N LYS A 119 23.07 7.84 -2.86
CA LYS A 119 23.77 8.70 -3.83
C LYS A 119 25.08 8.07 -4.29
N LEU A 120 25.82 7.43 -3.37
CA LEU A 120 27.02 6.68 -3.69
C LEU A 120 26.70 5.52 -4.65
N ARG A 121 25.64 4.75 -4.35
CA ARG A 121 25.17 3.68 -5.24
C ARG A 121 24.82 4.18 -6.64
N GLU A 122 24.20 5.35 -6.74
CA GLU A 122 23.89 5.99 -8.02
C GLU A 122 25.16 6.43 -8.77
N MET A 123 26.19 6.90 -8.07
CA MET A 123 27.49 7.25 -8.67
C MET A 123 28.29 6.03 -9.15
N MET A 124 28.15 4.89 -8.48
CA MET A 124 28.80 3.62 -8.87
C MET A 124 28.21 3.01 -10.15
N ILE A 125 27.11 3.54 -10.67
CA ILE A 125 26.53 3.09 -11.94
C ILE A 125 27.42 3.57 -13.08
N ALA A 126 27.95 2.63 -13.87
CA ALA A 126 28.76 2.95 -15.04
C ALA A 126 28.05 3.96 -15.96
N LYS A 127 28.81 4.95 -16.47
CA LYS A 127 28.30 6.06 -17.29
C LYS A 127 27.38 5.62 -18.44
N LYS A 128 27.69 4.48 -19.09
CA LYS A 128 26.89 3.88 -20.17
C LYS A 128 25.46 3.50 -19.76
N HIS A 129 25.24 3.14 -18.50
CA HIS A 129 23.92 2.72 -17.99
C HIS A 129 23.16 3.83 -17.27
N ARG A 130 23.77 5.00 -17.08
CA ARG A 130 23.18 6.12 -16.32
C ARG A 130 21.82 6.57 -16.87
N ARG A 131 21.68 6.69 -18.20
CA ARG A 131 20.41 7.07 -18.85
C ARG A 131 19.30 6.04 -18.62
N VAL A 132 19.63 4.76 -18.77
CA VAL A 132 18.69 3.65 -18.55
C VAL A 132 18.23 3.63 -17.09
N TYR A 133 19.15 3.78 -16.14
CA TYR A 133 18.82 3.87 -14.72
C TYR A 133 17.88 5.04 -14.42
N HIS A 134 18.17 6.25 -14.89
CA HIS A 134 17.28 7.40 -14.67
C HIS A 134 15.89 7.16 -15.30
N LYS A 135 15.81 6.57 -16.49
CA LYS A 135 14.53 6.22 -17.13
C LYS A 135 13.72 5.24 -16.29
N ILE A 136 14.37 4.20 -15.75
CA ILE A 136 13.75 3.22 -14.84
C ILE A 136 13.30 3.91 -13.55
N LYS A 137 14.18 4.69 -12.90
CA LYS A 137 13.91 5.42 -11.66
C LYS A 137 12.71 6.37 -11.82
N HIS A 138 12.66 7.14 -12.90
CA HIS A 138 11.52 8.02 -13.19
C HIS A 138 10.24 7.24 -13.48
N GLY A 139 10.33 6.12 -14.20
CA GLY A 139 9.19 5.23 -14.43
C GLY A 139 8.58 4.70 -13.14
N ILE A 140 9.42 4.20 -12.23
CA ILE A 140 9.01 3.70 -10.91
C ILE A 140 8.40 4.84 -10.08
N GLN A 141 9.02 6.03 -10.07
CA GLN A 141 8.48 7.19 -9.33
C GLN A 141 7.12 7.65 -9.87
N LYS A 142 6.92 7.65 -11.20
CA LYS A 142 5.66 8.00 -11.83
C LYS A 142 4.55 7.02 -11.41
N LYS A 143 4.82 5.72 -11.54
CA LYS A 143 3.90 4.66 -11.10
C LYS A 143 3.53 4.80 -9.62
N LYS A 144 4.53 4.99 -8.74
CA LYS A 144 4.29 5.18 -7.30
C LYS A 144 3.37 6.38 -7.00
N ARG A 145 3.54 7.50 -7.72
CA ARG A 145 2.69 8.69 -7.55
C ARG A 145 1.25 8.41 -8.00
N GLU A 146 1.10 7.74 -9.14
CA GLU A 146 -0.19 7.35 -9.69
C GLU A 146 -0.94 6.42 -8.72
N VAL A 147 -0.26 5.36 -8.24
CA VAL A 147 -0.78 4.43 -7.24
C VAL A 147 -1.20 5.16 -5.96
N ASN A 148 -0.36 6.05 -5.42
CA ASN A 148 -0.73 6.87 -4.27
C ASN A 148 -1.95 7.77 -4.53
N SER A 149 -2.09 8.31 -5.74
CA SER A 149 -3.27 9.11 -6.09
C SER A 149 -4.55 8.27 -6.15
N LEU A 150 -4.46 7.02 -6.62
CA LEU A 150 -5.59 6.09 -6.67
C LEU A 150 -6.03 5.68 -5.27
N HIS A 151 -5.10 5.38 -4.36
CA HIS A 151 -5.40 5.11 -2.95
C HIS A 151 -6.15 6.28 -2.30
N LYS A 152 -5.67 7.52 -2.46
CA LYS A 152 -6.37 8.71 -1.94
C LYS A 152 -7.78 8.86 -2.50
N LYS A 153 -7.96 8.65 -3.82
CA LYS A 153 -9.29 8.70 -4.44
C LYS A 153 -10.21 7.61 -3.87
N ARG A 154 -9.70 6.40 -3.66
CA ARG A 154 -10.44 5.28 -3.05
C ARG A 154 -10.86 5.59 -1.62
N GLU A 155 -9.96 6.14 -0.79
CA GLU A 155 -10.26 6.59 0.58
C GLU A 155 -11.38 7.63 0.59
N ILE A 156 -11.31 8.63 -0.31
CA ILE A 156 -12.35 9.66 -0.45
C ILE A 156 -13.69 9.04 -0.85
N LEU A 157 -13.71 8.16 -1.85
CA LEU A 157 -14.94 7.49 -2.30
C LEU A 157 -15.53 6.59 -1.21
N SER A 158 -14.69 5.88 -0.47
CA SER A 158 -15.10 5.06 0.67
C SER A 158 -15.74 5.93 1.76
N ALA A 159 -15.08 7.01 2.17
CA ALA A 159 -15.61 7.95 3.15
C ALA A 159 -16.93 8.59 2.69
N MET A 160 -17.01 8.99 1.41
CA MET A 160 -18.22 9.57 0.83
C MET A 160 -19.38 8.56 0.77
N SER A 161 -19.10 7.31 0.41
CA SER A 161 -20.09 6.23 0.41
C SER A 161 -20.59 5.91 1.82
N ALA A 162 -19.70 5.90 2.82
CA ALA A 162 -20.04 5.67 4.22
C ALA A 162 -20.88 6.82 4.79
N ALA A 163 -20.52 8.07 4.48
CA ALA A 163 -21.30 9.25 4.86
C ALA A 163 -22.70 9.24 4.23
N ARG A 164 -22.81 8.86 2.95
CA ARG A 164 -24.11 8.72 2.26
C ARG A 164 -24.96 7.62 2.88
N ALA A 165 -24.35 6.49 3.27
CA ALA A 165 -25.06 5.40 3.95
C ALA A 165 -25.57 5.83 5.34
N ALA A 166 -24.77 6.57 6.11
CA ALA A 166 -25.15 7.11 7.41
C ALA A 166 -26.27 8.16 7.33
N ALA A 167 -26.32 8.94 6.24
CA ALA A 167 -27.35 9.96 6.02
C ALA A 167 -28.70 9.39 5.52
N ARG A 168 -28.78 8.09 5.18
CA ARG A 168 -30.02 7.47 4.71
C ARG A 168 -30.91 7.17 5.93
N PRO A 169 -32.12 7.76 6.05
CA PRO A 169 -33.00 7.46 7.17
C PRO A 169 -33.32 5.96 7.17
N LYS A 170 -33.22 5.31 8.34
CA LYS A 170 -33.66 3.93 8.48
C LYS A 170 -35.15 3.91 8.16
N ALA A 171 -35.52 3.26 7.06
CA ALA A 171 -36.92 3.01 6.74
C ALA A 171 -37.48 2.11 7.86
N SER A 172 -38.39 2.67 8.65
CA SER A 172 -39.24 1.93 9.59
C SER A 172 -40.34 1.18 8.86
#